data_AF-A0A661QML2-F1
#
_entry.id   AF-A0A661QML2-F1
#
_cell.length_a   1.000
_cell.length_b   1.000
_cell.length_c   1.000
_cell.angle_alpha   90.00
_cell.angle_beta   90.00
_cell.angle_gamma   90.00
#
_symmetry.space_group_name_H-M   'P 1'
#
loop_
_entity.id
_entity.type
_entity.pdbx_description
1 polymer ?
#
loop_
_entity_poly.entity_id
_entity_poly.type
_entity_poly.pdbx_seq_one_letter_code
_entity_poly.pdbx_strand_id
1 'polypeptide(L)'
;MENKKVIARIEKLQQMRKKIVSMSPENALNTILDLPQPSALIHSFSEEDFYFLIHDIGLEDSHPLLSLASARQWEYIVDLEVWQKDRIELKSVTRWFDLLFKVDPNRFIKWFLDQKTEFMEFYLFKNIEVKIRKHDQDPSEFGNEFFTYDDMFYVRFLDDTFELETEETESDETIKKDRDAFLSQFFKTLAAFDHITYQKVLLEACSVIPAETEEEAYRLRNVRLAEKGFLPYEEAIGIYRPLKPENFEKQDTKFITADPDRKLFFPVPFYHSGMLDQENLFTAALKKIKTDDVIEQIQTEFAGLCNLIISADRKNIREKQELKTIVKKVSGYLNIGLERLSPDNRAPDAGHCALLIRNHPLSNIFKVGYGIALELKWRAEKWQEKSWFEKQGLLLSFWGEQWLGVLGGLLIKKPLFFDNYTTGVLYREFISMKDIRATENVLSEIILFDDLFSLMAINPEPVIDRFLTYKNFILTLWARDYLGLSGKIEPLHLDEFKRLFDDFWAGKKKPYKIKLPMKESFLSWLSELTGFTNYDISRKLGHVLENLFGEIENEYGEVSSKDFDPRYINLFLVKRKITKLKN
;
A
#
# COMPACT_ATOMS: atom_id res chain seq x y z
N MET A 1 35.87 -16.64 -28.73
CA MET A 1 34.78 -17.64 -28.92
C MET A 1 34.08 -17.98 -27.61
N GLU A 2 34.79 -18.01 -26.48
CA GLU A 2 34.25 -18.35 -25.15
C GLU A 2 33.17 -17.36 -24.65
N ASN A 3 33.41 -16.04 -24.77
CA ASN A 3 32.41 -15.02 -24.42
C ASN A 3 31.09 -15.14 -25.20
N LYS A 4 31.12 -15.55 -26.49
CA LYS A 4 29.89 -15.70 -27.28
C LYS A 4 29.00 -16.87 -26.79
N LYS A 5 29.62 -17.97 -26.33
CA LYS A 5 28.88 -19.12 -25.78
C LYS A 5 28.27 -18.79 -24.42
N VAL A 6 29.00 -18.05 -23.58
CA VAL A 6 28.51 -17.60 -22.27
C VAL A 6 27.32 -16.65 -22.45
N ILE A 7 27.44 -15.65 -23.34
CA ILE A 7 26.35 -14.70 -23.65
C ILE A 7 25.11 -15.44 -24.15
N ALA A 8 25.25 -16.36 -25.12
CA ALA A 8 24.12 -17.13 -25.64
C ALA A 8 23.44 -18.00 -24.57
N ARG A 9 24.21 -18.54 -23.62
CA ARG A 9 23.65 -19.31 -22.49
C ARG A 9 22.85 -18.40 -21.55
N ILE A 10 23.35 -17.20 -21.26
CA ILE A 10 22.68 -16.22 -20.39
C ILE A 10 21.36 -15.77 -21.03
N GLU A 11 21.37 -15.43 -22.32
CA GLU A 11 20.17 -15.04 -23.07
C GLU A 11 19.12 -16.16 -23.08
N LYS A 12 19.55 -17.42 -23.27
CA LYS A 12 18.65 -18.58 -23.18
C LYS A 12 18.02 -18.71 -21.80
N LEU A 13 18.82 -18.59 -20.73
CA LEU A 13 18.32 -18.65 -19.36
C LEU A 13 17.32 -17.51 -19.08
N GLN A 14 17.62 -16.29 -19.54
CA GLN A 14 16.74 -15.14 -19.40
C GLN A 14 15.38 -15.35 -20.07
N GLN A 15 15.35 -15.85 -21.31
CA GLN A 15 14.11 -16.20 -22.00
C GLN A 15 13.30 -17.27 -21.26
N MET A 16 13.99 -18.28 -20.70
CA MET A 16 13.35 -19.33 -19.91
C MET A 16 12.74 -18.78 -18.62
N ARG A 17 13.46 -17.92 -17.88
CA ARG A 17 12.93 -17.26 -16.67
C ARG A 17 11.66 -16.46 -16.97
N LYS A 18 11.69 -15.65 -18.03
CA LYS A 18 10.54 -14.86 -18.47
C LYS A 18 9.32 -15.74 -18.77
N LYS A 19 9.54 -16.90 -19.41
CA LYS A 19 8.48 -17.89 -19.69
C LYS A 19 7.90 -18.46 -18.39
N ILE A 20 8.77 -18.84 -17.45
CA ILE A 20 8.36 -19.46 -16.17
C ILE A 20 7.54 -18.51 -15.31
N VAL A 21 7.94 -17.24 -15.18
CA VAL A 21 7.24 -16.23 -14.39
C VAL A 21 5.79 -16.02 -14.87
N SER A 22 5.54 -16.23 -16.16
CA SER A 22 4.22 -16.12 -16.79
C SER A 22 3.35 -17.38 -16.72
N MET A 23 3.89 -18.52 -16.25
CA MET A 23 3.15 -19.78 -16.12
C MET A 23 2.33 -19.83 -14.82
N SER A 24 1.37 -20.76 -14.76
CA SER A 24 0.74 -21.15 -13.50
C SER A 24 1.76 -21.86 -12.59
N PRO A 25 1.59 -21.83 -11.25
CA PRO A 25 2.60 -22.33 -10.32
C PRO A 25 2.99 -23.80 -10.53
N GLU A 26 2.01 -24.70 -10.69
CA GLU A 26 2.28 -26.12 -11.00
C GLU A 26 3.08 -26.31 -12.30
N ASN A 27 2.69 -25.58 -13.35
CA ASN A 27 3.37 -25.68 -14.64
C ASN A 27 4.78 -25.11 -14.57
N ALA A 28 4.99 -24.03 -13.80
CA ALA A 28 6.30 -23.46 -13.54
C ALA A 28 7.21 -24.47 -12.83
N LEU A 29 6.71 -25.09 -11.74
CA LEU A 29 7.43 -26.12 -10.98
C LEU A 29 7.86 -27.30 -11.87
N ASN A 30 6.89 -27.93 -12.55
CA ASN A 30 7.16 -29.07 -13.42
C ASN A 30 8.14 -28.72 -14.55
N THR A 31 7.95 -27.55 -15.19
CA THR A 31 8.84 -27.09 -16.26
C THR A 31 10.28 -26.89 -15.77
N ILE A 32 10.48 -26.43 -14.53
CA ILE A 32 11.83 -26.29 -13.95
C ILE A 32 12.45 -27.66 -13.72
N LEU A 33 11.71 -28.58 -13.09
CA LEU A 33 12.22 -29.89 -12.68
C LEU A 33 12.51 -30.82 -13.88
N ASP A 34 11.76 -30.69 -14.98
CA ASP A 34 11.96 -31.46 -16.21
C ASP A 34 13.22 -31.06 -17.00
N LEU A 35 13.91 -29.98 -16.61
CA LEU A 35 15.11 -29.53 -17.30
C LEU A 35 16.32 -30.41 -16.97
N PRO A 36 17.24 -30.62 -17.93
CA PRO A 36 18.47 -31.35 -17.66
C PRO A 36 19.39 -30.72 -16.60
N GLN A 37 19.27 -29.40 -16.36
CA GLN A 37 20.07 -28.65 -15.40
C GLN A 37 19.20 -27.66 -14.62
N PRO A 38 18.36 -28.14 -13.69
CA PRO A 38 17.37 -27.30 -13.03
C PRO A 38 18.03 -26.29 -12.08
N SER A 39 19.11 -26.68 -11.36
CA SER A 39 19.88 -25.78 -10.50
C SER A 39 20.49 -24.59 -11.25
N ALA A 40 20.99 -24.80 -12.48
CA ALA A 40 21.57 -23.69 -13.26
C ALA A 40 20.53 -22.64 -13.65
N LEU A 41 19.26 -23.06 -13.84
CA LEU A 41 18.16 -22.13 -14.07
C LEU A 41 17.75 -21.44 -12.78
N ILE A 42 17.57 -22.18 -11.67
CA ILE A 42 17.21 -21.61 -10.36
C ILE A 42 18.23 -20.55 -9.93
N HIS A 43 19.53 -20.84 -10.01
CA HIS A 43 20.59 -19.89 -9.67
C HIS A 43 20.64 -18.68 -10.60
N SER A 44 19.95 -18.73 -11.75
CA SER A 44 19.89 -17.61 -12.68
C SER A 44 18.74 -16.65 -12.38
N PHE A 45 17.79 -17.02 -11.51
CA PHE A 45 16.77 -16.09 -11.02
C PHE A 45 17.42 -15.06 -10.09
N SER A 46 16.88 -13.84 -10.11
CA SER A 46 17.16 -12.92 -9.00
C SER A 46 16.59 -13.51 -7.72
N GLU A 47 17.18 -13.13 -6.60
CA GLU A 47 16.70 -13.55 -5.29
C GLU A 47 15.24 -13.12 -5.07
N GLU A 48 14.86 -11.93 -5.56
CA GLU A 48 13.49 -11.42 -5.53
C GLU A 48 12.52 -12.30 -6.34
N ASP A 49 12.88 -12.67 -7.58
CA ASP A 49 12.00 -13.49 -8.41
C ASP A 49 11.89 -14.92 -7.86
N PHE A 50 12.97 -15.47 -7.31
CA PHE A 50 12.93 -16.77 -6.67
C PHE A 50 12.02 -16.76 -5.43
N TYR A 51 12.12 -15.71 -4.61
CA TYR A 51 11.26 -15.53 -3.45
C TYR A 51 9.77 -15.50 -3.81
N PHE A 52 9.38 -14.75 -4.83
CA PHE A 52 7.98 -14.76 -5.28
C PHE A 52 7.58 -16.13 -5.83
N LEU A 53 8.43 -16.76 -6.65
CA LEU A 53 8.15 -18.06 -7.23
C LEU A 53 7.82 -19.14 -6.18
N ILE A 54 8.58 -19.21 -5.08
CA ILE A 54 8.30 -20.20 -4.02
C ILE A 54 7.00 -19.91 -3.27
N HIS A 55 6.64 -18.63 -3.09
CA HIS A 55 5.39 -18.24 -2.44
C HIS A 55 4.17 -18.50 -3.33
N ASP A 56 4.31 -18.27 -4.63
CA ASP A 56 3.23 -18.54 -5.60
C ASP A 56 2.94 -20.04 -5.78
N ILE A 57 3.98 -20.87 -5.66
CA ILE A 57 3.84 -22.34 -5.65
C ILE A 57 3.25 -22.81 -4.32
N GLY A 58 3.64 -22.18 -3.21
CA GLY A 58 3.37 -22.64 -1.87
C GLY A 58 4.64 -23.22 -1.24
N LEU A 59 4.90 -22.86 0.01
CA LEU A 59 6.16 -23.17 0.68
C LEU A 59 6.43 -24.68 0.78
N GLU A 60 5.44 -25.46 1.17
CA GLU A 60 5.55 -26.93 1.30
C GLU A 60 5.85 -27.61 -0.05
N ASP A 61 5.19 -27.17 -1.12
CA ASP A 61 5.38 -27.72 -2.47
C ASP A 61 6.69 -27.24 -3.12
N SER A 62 7.32 -26.20 -2.56
CA SER A 62 8.55 -25.60 -3.09
C SER A 62 9.84 -26.27 -2.61
N HIS A 63 9.77 -27.31 -1.76
CA HIS A 63 10.93 -28.04 -1.25
C HIS A 63 11.94 -28.46 -2.35
N PRO A 64 11.50 -29.00 -3.51
CA PRO A 64 12.42 -29.32 -4.60
C PRO A 64 13.18 -28.09 -5.11
N LEU A 65 12.54 -26.92 -5.20
CA LEU A 65 13.18 -25.70 -5.67
C LEU A 65 14.14 -25.13 -4.63
N LEU A 66 13.78 -25.20 -3.35
CA LEU A 66 14.65 -24.78 -2.24
C LEU A 66 15.93 -25.63 -2.17
N SER A 67 15.84 -26.92 -2.47
CA SER A 67 17.01 -27.82 -2.53
C SER A 67 18.00 -27.42 -3.63
N LEU A 68 17.48 -26.82 -4.70
CA LEU A 68 18.23 -26.36 -5.87
C LEU A 68 18.67 -24.89 -5.80
N ALA A 69 18.21 -24.15 -4.79
CA ALA A 69 18.51 -22.73 -4.63
C ALA A 69 19.99 -22.51 -4.32
N SER A 70 20.49 -21.29 -4.52
CA SER A 70 21.82 -20.88 -4.08
C SER A 70 21.83 -20.41 -2.62
N ALA A 71 23.01 -20.31 -2.00
CA ALA A 71 23.15 -19.76 -0.64
C ALA A 71 22.63 -18.31 -0.54
N ARG A 72 22.81 -17.49 -1.59
CA ARG A 72 22.29 -16.11 -1.66
C ARG A 72 20.76 -16.06 -1.67
N GLN A 73 20.12 -17.01 -2.33
CA GLN A 73 18.66 -17.12 -2.33
C GLN A 73 18.11 -17.51 -0.96
N TRP A 74 18.77 -18.44 -0.25
CA TRP A 74 18.44 -18.76 1.14
C TRP A 74 18.64 -17.55 2.07
N GLU A 75 19.76 -16.84 1.91
CA GLU A 75 20.07 -15.63 2.66
C GLU A 75 18.98 -14.57 2.51
N TYR A 76 18.57 -14.29 1.28
CA TYR A 76 17.53 -13.31 0.97
C TYR A 76 16.17 -13.68 1.56
N ILE A 77 15.79 -14.96 1.53
CA ILE A 77 14.55 -15.45 2.15
C ILE A 77 14.58 -15.15 3.65
N VAL A 78 15.66 -15.51 4.34
CA VAL A 78 15.80 -15.27 5.77
C VAL A 78 15.79 -13.78 6.09
N ASP A 79 16.48 -12.95 5.32
CA ASP A 79 16.48 -11.49 5.50
C ASP A 79 15.08 -10.86 5.39
N LEU A 80 14.18 -11.40 4.58
CA LEU A 80 12.81 -10.90 4.47
C LEU A 80 11.88 -11.42 5.56
N GLU A 81 12.07 -12.67 5.98
CA GLU A 81 11.02 -13.41 6.69
C GLU A 81 11.16 -13.46 8.21
N VAL A 82 12.38 -13.37 8.74
CA VAL A 82 12.62 -13.61 10.17
C VAL A 82 12.63 -12.34 11.04
N TRP A 83 12.23 -11.21 10.46
CA TRP A 83 12.35 -9.89 11.09
C TRP A 83 10.99 -9.21 11.23
N GLN A 84 10.72 -8.72 12.44
CA GLN A 84 9.65 -7.77 12.68
C GLN A 84 10.28 -6.38 12.86
N LYS A 85 10.28 -5.59 11.78
CA LYS A 85 11.00 -4.30 11.68
C LYS A 85 12.51 -4.49 11.92
N ASP A 86 13.00 -4.08 13.08
CA ASP A 86 14.38 -4.07 13.57
C ASP A 86 14.66 -5.18 14.59
N ARG A 87 13.68 -6.03 14.90
CA ARG A 87 13.80 -7.13 15.86
C ARG A 87 13.72 -8.48 15.16
N ILE A 88 14.50 -9.45 15.64
CA ILE A 88 14.41 -10.84 15.16
C ILE A 88 13.17 -11.51 15.78
N GLU A 89 12.32 -12.09 14.93
CA GLU A 89 11.13 -12.82 15.35
C GLU A 89 11.45 -14.32 15.45
N LEU A 90 11.63 -14.82 16.69
CA LEU A 90 12.07 -16.20 16.93
C LEU A 90 11.13 -17.26 16.33
N LYS A 91 9.82 -17.02 16.34
CA LYS A 91 8.82 -17.92 15.74
C LYS A 91 9.07 -18.11 14.23
N SER A 92 9.36 -17.02 13.54
CA SER A 92 9.68 -17.01 12.11
C SER A 92 11.05 -17.63 11.83
N VAL A 93 12.04 -17.41 12.71
CA VAL A 93 13.34 -18.11 12.61
C VAL A 93 13.14 -19.62 12.68
N THR A 94 12.43 -20.13 13.70
CA THR A 94 12.15 -21.57 13.86
C THR A 94 11.53 -22.15 12.59
N ARG A 95 10.47 -21.52 12.09
CA ARG A 95 9.74 -21.98 10.91
C ARG A 95 10.65 -22.10 9.68
N TRP A 96 11.42 -21.05 9.38
CA TRP A 96 12.26 -21.02 8.19
C TRP A 96 13.50 -21.90 8.32
N PHE A 97 14.09 -21.99 9.52
CA PHE A 97 15.24 -22.86 9.75
C PHE A 97 14.84 -24.34 9.69
N ASP A 98 13.71 -24.71 10.30
CA ASP A 98 13.17 -26.07 10.20
C ASP A 98 12.88 -26.46 8.74
N LEU A 99 12.23 -25.56 7.99
CA LEU A 99 11.93 -25.78 6.57
C LEU A 99 13.21 -25.97 5.73
N LEU A 100 14.19 -25.06 5.85
CA LEU A 100 15.46 -25.19 5.10
C LEU A 100 16.27 -26.42 5.54
N PHE A 101 16.20 -26.80 6.81
CA PHE A 101 16.85 -27.98 7.34
C PHE A 101 16.19 -29.27 6.84
N LYS A 102 14.86 -29.34 6.77
CA LYS A 102 14.12 -30.48 6.19
C LYS A 102 14.42 -30.67 4.70
N VAL A 103 14.72 -29.60 3.98
CA VAL A 103 15.08 -29.65 2.55
C VAL A 103 16.43 -30.35 2.33
N ASP A 104 17.48 -29.96 3.07
CA ASP A 104 18.79 -30.62 3.02
C ASP A 104 19.58 -30.35 4.33
N PRO A 105 19.58 -31.30 5.30
CA PRO A 105 20.21 -31.10 6.60
C PRO A 105 21.73 -30.83 6.51
N ASN A 106 22.44 -31.57 5.66
CA ASN A 106 23.90 -31.47 5.56
C ASN A 106 24.31 -30.14 4.92
N ARG A 107 23.57 -29.70 3.91
CA ARG A 107 23.76 -28.39 3.30
C ARG A 107 23.41 -27.28 4.27
N PHE A 108 22.33 -27.43 5.05
CA PHE A 108 21.96 -26.46 6.08
C PHE A 108 23.09 -26.26 7.08
N ILE A 109 23.66 -27.34 7.64
CA ILE A 109 24.80 -27.25 8.57
C ILE A 109 25.97 -26.49 7.94
N LYS A 110 26.34 -26.79 6.69
CA LYS A 110 27.42 -26.09 5.99
C LYS A 110 27.13 -24.61 5.78
N TRP A 111 25.92 -24.26 5.35
CA TRP A 111 25.50 -22.88 5.13
C TRP A 111 25.47 -22.09 6.45
N PHE A 112 24.96 -22.71 7.52
CA PHE A 112 24.97 -22.12 8.86
C PHE A 112 26.39 -21.78 9.30
N LEU A 113 27.32 -22.74 9.25
CA LEU A 113 28.69 -22.56 9.71
C LEU A 113 29.50 -21.56 8.86
N ASP A 114 29.16 -21.41 7.58
CA ASP A 114 29.85 -20.48 6.67
C ASP A 114 29.30 -19.06 6.75
N GLN A 115 27.97 -18.88 6.87
CA GLN A 115 27.33 -17.57 6.67
C GLN A 115 26.43 -17.09 7.80
N LYS A 116 25.98 -17.98 8.71
CA LYS A 116 24.98 -17.66 9.73
C LYS A 116 25.39 -18.04 11.15
N THR A 117 26.68 -18.23 11.41
CA THR A 117 27.20 -18.71 12.70
C THR A 117 26.68 -17.88 13.86
N GLU A 118 26.96 -16.57 13.86
CA GLU A 118 26.55 -15.64 14.93
C GLU A 118 25.02 -15.53 15.06
N PHE A 119 24.29 -15.56 13.93
CA PHE A 119 22.82 -15.48 13.94
C PHE A 119 22.19 -16.71 14.60
N MET A 120 22.72 -17.89 14.31
CA MET A 120 22.23 -19.13 14.90
C MET A 120 22.70 -19.26 16.35
N GLU A 121 23.90 -18.80 16.71
CA GLU A 121 24.33 -18.71 18.11
C GLU A 121 23.39 -17.80 18.91
N PHE A 122 22.97 -16.66 18.36
CA PHE A 122 21.92 -15.82 18.96
C PHE A 122 20.60 -16.57 19.12
N TYR A 123 20.15 -17.28 18.08
CA TYR A 123 18.92 -18.08 18.15
C TYR A 123 19.02 -19.19 19.21
N LEU A 124 20.15 -19.89 19.28
CA LEU A 124 20.41 -20.91 20.28
C LEU A 124 20.44 -20.31 21.69
N PHE A 125 21.18 -19.21 21.91
CA PHE A 125 21.20 -18.48 23.18
C PHE A 125 19.78 -18.17 23.69
N LYS A 126 18.88 -17.82 22.77
CA LYS A 126 17.48 -17.52 23.10
C LYS A 126 16.62 -18.75 23.35
N ASN A 127 17.01 -19.95 22.94
CA ASN A 127 16.16 -21.15 22.95
C ASN A 127 16.70 -22.32 23.80
N ILE A 128 17.96 -22.28 24.22
CA ILE A 128 18.58 -23.39 24.95
C ILE A 128 19.29 -22.90 26.20
N GLU A 129 19.38 -23.79 27.18
CA GLU A 129 20.31 -23.70 28.29
C GLU A 129 21.40 -24.76 28.12
N VAL A 130 22.66 -24.35 28.25
CA VAL A 130 23.81 -25.26 28.16
C VAL A 130 24.53 -25.29 29.51
N LYS A 131 24.83 -26.49 30.00
CA LYS A 131 25.67 -26.73 31.17
C LYS A 131 26.89 -27.54 30.78
N ILE A 132 28.05 -27.11 31.23
CA ILE A 132 29.32 -27.80 31.00
C ILE A 132 29.64 -28.62 32.25
N ARG A 133 29.75 -29.94 32.08
CA ARG A 133 30.06 -30.87 33.17
C ARG A 133 31.51 -30.69 33.62
N LYS A 134 31.72 -30.52 34.93
CA LYS A 134 33.05 -30.54 35.54
C LYS A 134 33.55 -31.97 35.70
N HIS A 135 34.87 -32.17 35.72
CA HIS A 135 35.49 -33.51 35.79
C HIS A 135 34.95 -34.42 36.92
N ASP A 136 34.61 -33.85 38.08
CA ASP A 136 34.15 -34.61 39.26
C ASP A 136 32.63 -34.54 39.48
N GLN A 137 31.87 -33.98 38.54
CA GLN A 137 30.42 -33.81 38.67
C GLN A 137 29.68 -35.05 38.15
N ASP A 138 28.67 -35.52 38.90
CA ASP A 138 27.80 -36.62 38.45
C ASP A 138 26.77 -36.10 37.43
N PRO A 139 26.62 -36.73 36.25
CA PRO A 139 25.60 -36.40 35.25
C PRO A 139 24.19 -36.26 35.81
N SER A 140 23.86 -37.06 36.82
CA SER A 140 22.54 -37.15 37.43
C SER A 140 22.13 -35.84 38.12
N GLU A 141 23.09 -34.94 38.42
CA GLU A 141 22.84 -33.63 39.03
C GLU A 141 22.13 -32.64 38.09
N PHE A 142 22.19 -32.84 36.77
CA PHE A 142 21.62 -31.88 35.81
C PHE A 142 20.09 -31.99 35.66
N GLY A 143 19.50 -33.11 36.07
CA GLY A 143 18.06 -33.39 35.92
C GLY A 143 17.71 -34.01 34.55
N ASN A 144 16.53 -34.61 34.46
CA ASN A 144 16.13 -35.44 33.32
C ASN A 144 15.78 -34.65 32.04
N GLU A 145 15.66 -33.33 32.15
CA GLU A 145 15.34 -32.44 31.02
C GLU A 145 16.57 -32.12 30.16
N PHE A 146 17.77 -32.40 30.67
CA PHE A 146 19.02 -32.20 29.95
C PHE A 146 19.40 -33.44 29.14
N PHE A 147 19.79 -33.25 27.89
CA PHE A 147 20.37 -34.30 27.05
C PHE A 147 21.78 -33.93 26.60
N THR A 148 22.55 -34.92 26.16
CA THR A 148 23.93 -34.73 25.67
C THR A 148 24.26 -35.70 24.55
N TYR A 149 25.17 -35.30 23.66
CA TYR A 149 25.76 -36.16 22.63
C TYR A 149 27.25 -36.47 22.88
N ASP A 150 27.86 -35.88 23.91
CA ASP A 150 29.30 -35.95 24.15
C ASP A 150 29.71 -36.15 25.62
N ASP A 151 28.74 -36.23 26.54
CA ASP A 151 28.93 -36.33 28.00
C ASP A 151 29.69 -35.13 28.62
N MET A 152 29.86 -34.03 27.88
CA MET A 152 30.54 -32.82 28.34
C MET A 152 29.60 -31.61 28.36
N PHE A 153 28.87 -31.40 27.27
CA PHE A 153 27.85 -30.37 27.15
C PHE A 153 26.46 -30.99 27.31
N TYR A 154 25.72 -30.47 28.29
CA TYR A 154 24.34 -30.85 28.57
C TYR A 154 23.42 -29.71 28.13
N VAL A 155 22.44 -30.02 27.29
CA VAL A 155 21.52 -29.04 26.68
C VAL A 155 20.09 -29.29 27.14
N ARG A 156 19.37 -28.23 27.45
CA ARG A 156 17.93 -28.22 27.70
C ARG A 156 17.27 -27.15 26.84
N PHE A 157 16.04 -27.38 26.36
CA PHE A 157 15.27 -26.37 25.64
C PHE A 157 14.49 -25.50 26.63
N LEU A 158 14.45 -24.19 26.37
CA LEU A 158 13.79 -23.20 27.22
C LEU A 158 12.31 -23.05 26.84
N ASP A 159 11.39 -23.13 27.80
CA ASP A 159 9.95 -23.00 27.53
C ASP A 159 9.45 -21.54 27.54
N ASP A 160 10.09 -20.68 28.33
CA ASP A 160 9.66 -19.30 28.61
C ASP A 160 9.96 -18.30 27.47
N THR A 161 10.54 -18.76 26.36
CA THR A 161 11.13 -17.91 25.31
C THR A 161 10.10 -17.11 24.51
N PHE A 162 8.83 -17.52 24.58
CA PHE A 162 7.70 -16.89 23.90
C PHE A 162 6.75 -16.13 24.84
N GLU A 163 7.02 -16.09 26.15
CA GLU A 163 6.09 -15.57 27.17
C GLU A 163 6.03 -14.03 27.26
N LEU A 164 6.93 -13.30 26.59
CA LEU A 164 6.94 -11.83 26.59
C LEU A 164 5.88 -11.20 25.66
N GLU A 165 5.15 -12.00 24.90
CA GLU A 165 4.05 -11.56 24.04
C GLU A 165 2.73 -12.20 24.52
N THR A 166 1.98 -11.46 25.35
CA THR A 166 0.56 -11.64 25.75
C THR A 166 -0.12 -13.01 25.54
N GLU A 167 -0.62 -13.60 26.64
CA GLU A 167 -1.55 -14.76 26.75
C GLU A 167 -1.24 -15.94 25.80
N GLU A 168 -0.69 -17.02 26.35
CA GLU A 168 -0.38 -18.26 25.63
C GLU A 168 -1.56 -18.74 24.78
N THR A 169 -1.36 -18.74 23.46
CA THR A 169 -2.35 -19.27 22.52
C THR A 169 -2.03 -20.73 22.19
N GLU A 170 -3.03 -21.53 21.77
CA GLU A 170 -2.79 -22.91 21.28
C GLU A 170 -1.74 -22.97 20.14
N SER A 171 -1.56 -21.85 19.41
CA SER A 171 -0.54 -21.74 18.37
C SER A 171 0.89 -21.72 18.92
N ASP A 172 1.11 -21.21 20.13
CA ASP A 172 2.44 -21.12 20.73
C ASP A 172 2.96 -22.49 21.17
N GLU A 173 2.08 -23.38 21.65
CA GLU A 173 2.45 -24.77 21.96
C GLU A 173 2.90 -25.55 20.72
N THR A 174 2.23 -25.34 19.58
CA THR A 174 2.62 -26.00 18.32
C THR A 174 4.00 -25.55 17.87
N ILE A 175 4.30 -24.25 17.99
CA ILE A 175 5.60 -23.69 17.62
C ILE A 175 6.70 -24.18 18.56
N LYS A 176 6.43 -24.28 19.88
CA LYS A 176 7.38 -24.88 20.84
C LYS A 176 7.72 -26.32 20.44
N LYS A 177 6.73 -27.15 20.09
CA LYS A 177 6.94 -28.54 19.62
C LYS A 177 7.77 -28.61 18.35
N ASP A 178 7.46 -27.76 17.36
CA ASP A 178 8.19 -27.71 16.09
C ASP A 178 9.64 -27.27 16.30
N ARG A 179 9.86 -26.28 17.18
CA ARG A 179 11.19 -25.84 17.60
C ARG A 179 12.00 -26.98 18.20
N ASP A 180 11.44 -27.68 19.18
CA ASP A 180 12.14 -28.74 19.90
C ASP A 180 12.47 -29.91 18.97
N ALA A 181 11.56 -30.26 18.06
CA ALA A 181 11.77 -31.26 17.03
C ALA A 181 12.92 -30.86 16.09
N PHE A 182 12.92 -29.61 15.61
CA PHE A 182 13.99 -29.05 14.78
C PHE A 182 15.33 -29.07 15.52
N LEU A 183 15.40 -28.48 16.72
CA LEU A 183 16.64 -28.38 17.50
C LEU A 183 17.22 -29.75 17.84
N SER A 184 16.38 -30.72 18.21
CA SER A 184 16.80 -32.10 18.48
C SER A 184 17.49 -32.71 17.27
N GLN A 185 16.88 -32.59 16.08
CA GLN A 185 17.44 -33.15 14.86
C GLN A 185 18.66 -32.36 14.37
N PHE A 186 18.67 -31.04 14.57
CA PHE A 186 19.80 -30.16 14.28
C PHE A 186 21.04 -30.57 15.09
N PHE A 187 20.92 -30.67 16.42
CA PHE A 187 22.06 -31.05 17.28
C PHE A 187 22.57 -32.44 16.98
N LYS A 188 21.67 -33.41 16.75
CA LYS A 188 22.05 -34.76 16.31
C LYS A 188 22.86 -34.73 15.00
N THR A 189 22.44 -33.91 14.04
CA THR A 189 23.10 -33.80 12.73
C THR A 189 24.44 -33.07 12.86
N LEU A 190 24.50 -32.00 13.65
CA LEU A 190 25.72 -31.23 13.88
C LEU A 190 26.79 -32.07 14.60
N ALA A 191 26.41 -32.81 15.64
CA ALA A 191 27.30 -33.70 16.37
C ALA A 191 27.84 -34.83 15.49
N ALA A 192 27.03 -35.34 14.55
CA ALA A 192 27.46 -36.33 13.57
C ALA A 192 28.33 -35.74 12.44
N PHE A 193 28.18 -34.45 12.15
CA PHE A 193 28.94 -33.75 11.11
C PHE A 193 30.38 -33.48 11.53
N ASP A 194 30.57 -32.81 12.66
CA ASP A 194 31.88 -32.64 13.30
C ASP A 194 31.70 -32.32 14.79
N HIS A 195 32.27 -33.20 15.62
CA HIS A 195 32.12 -33.13 17.06
C HIS A 195 32.78 -31.90 17.68
N ILE A 196 33.93 -31.47 17.15
CA ILE A 196 34.64 -30.29 17.65
C ILE A 196 33.84 -29.03 17.32
N THR A 197 33.28 -28.95 16.11
CA THR A 197 32.41 -27.84 15.72
C THR A 197 31.13 -27.79 16.55
N TYR A 198 30.49 -28.94 16.84
CA TYR A 198 29.35 -29.01 17.76
C TYR A 198 29.65 -28.38 19.12
N GLN A 199 30.78 -28.75 19.72
CA GLN A 199 31.22 -28.20 21.01
C GLN A 199 31.47 -26.69 20.96
N LYS A 200 32.12 -26.21 19.89
CA LYS A 200 32.36 -24.77 19.68
C LYS A 200 31.05 -23.99 19.61
N VAL A 201 30.10 -24.43 18.78
CA VAL A 201 28.80 -23.75 18.62
C VAL A 201 28.06 -23.64 19.96
N LEU A 202 28.05 -24.70 20.77
CA LEU A 202 27.43 -24.65 22.09
C LEU A 202 28.14 -23.70 23.05
N LEU A 203 29.48 -23.69 23.03
CA LEU A 203 30.27 -22.80 23.87
C LEU A 203 30.07 -21.32 23.51
N GLU A 204 30.10 -20.99 22.22
CA GLU A 204 29.92 -19.62 21.73
C GLU A 204 28.48 -19.13 21.94
N ALA A 205 27.48 -20.01 21.73
CA ALA A 205 26.08 -19.69 22.01
C ALA A 205 25.85 -19.25 23.47
N CYS A 206 26.64 -19.71 24.44
CA CYS A 206 26.54 -19.27 25.84
C CYS A 206 27.08 -17.85 26.09
N SER A 207 27.91 -17.34 25.19
CA SER A 207 28.69 -16.11 25.35
C SER A 207 28.13 -14.94 24.52
N VAL A 208 27.03 -15.17 23.80
CA VAL A 208 26.38 -14.15 22.97
C VAL A 208 25.94 -12.96 23.81
N ILE A 209 26.24 -11.76 23.33
CA ILE A 209 25.69 -10.51 23.85
C ILE A 209 24.49 -10.15 22.97
N PRO A 210 23.24 -10.39 23.41
CA PRO A 210 22.09 -10.43 22.50
C PRO A 210 21.86 -9.10 21.75
N ALA A 211 22.02 -7.98 22.43
CA ALA A 211 21.80 -6.67 21.83
C ALA A 211 22.84 -6.34 20.75
N GLU A 212 24.11 -6.70 20.96
CA GLU A 212 25.17 -6.44 19.99
C GLU A 212 25.03 -7.33 18.76
N THR A 213 24.78 -8.62 18.96
CA THR A 213 24.62 -9.58 17.85
C THR A 213 23.38 -9.30 17.01
N GLU A 214 22.26 -8.92 17.64
CA GLU A 214 21.03 -8.57 16.92
C GLU A 214 21.19 -7.28 16.10
N GLU A 215 21.84 -6.25 16.65
CA GLU A 215 22.12 -5.01 15.94
C GLU A 215 23.06 -5.22 14.74
N GLU A 216 24.13 -6.02 14.91
CA GLU A 216 25.03 -6.33 13.80
C GLU A 216 24.34 -7.16 12.70
N ALA A 217 23.53 -8.15 13.09
CA ALA A 217 22.70 -8.90 12.15
C ALA A 217 21.73 -7.98 11.39
N TYR A 218 21.11 -7.01 12.07
CA TYR A 218 20.22 -6.02 11.48
C TYR A 218 20.97 -5.12 10.49
N ARG A 219 22.17 -4.65 10.86
CA ARG A 219 23.03 -3.83 10.00
C ARG A 219 23.42 -4.58 8.72
N LEU A 220 23.89 -5.82 8.84
CA LEU A 220 24.30 -6.65 7.70
C LEU A 220 23.12 -6.95 6.77
N ARG A 221 21.96 -7.26 7.34
CA ARG A 221 20.71 -7.42 6.58
C ARG A 221 20.39 -6.15 5.77
N ASN A 222 20.43 -4.98 6.41
CA ASN A 222 20.11 -3.72 5.73
C ASN A 222 21.05 -3.44 4.56
N VAL A 223 22.34 -3.79 4.68
CA VAL A 223 23.30 -3.65 3.56
C VAL A 223 22.89 -4.52 2.38
N ARG A 224 22.59 -5.81 2.62
CA ARG A 224 22.16 -6.74 1.55
C ARG A 224 20.83 -6.33 0.91
N LEU A 225 19.87 -5.92 1.72
CA LEU A 225 18.55 -5.49 1.26
C LEU A 225 18.60 -4.14 0.51
N ALA A 226 19.47 -3.22 0.91
CA ALA A 226 19.66 -1.94 0.22
C ALA A 226 20.14 -2.11 -1.22
N GLU A 227 20.98 -3.11 -1.51
CA GLU A 227 21.40 -3.44 -2.89
C GLU A 227 20.23 -3.82 -3.79
N LYS A 228 19.11 -4.28 -3.20
CA LYS A 228 17.87 -4.63 -3.88
C LYS A 228 16.84 -3.50 -3.90
N GLY A 229 17.17 -2.33 -3.33
CA GLY A 229 16.26 -1.18 -3.21
C GLY A 229 15.39 -1.18 -1.95
N PHE A 230 15.57 -2.13 -1.02
CA PHE A 230 14.95 -2.10 0.30
C PHE A 230 15.81 -1.26 1.26
N LEU A 231 15.64 0.06 1.21
CA LEU A 231 16.30 0.96 2.16
C LEU A 231 15.61 0.92 3.53
N PRO A 232 16.34 1.22 4.63
CA PRO A 232 15.73 1.41 5.94
C PRO A 232 14.57 2.40 5.89
N TYR A 233 13.56 2.20 6.74
CA TYR A 233 12.29 2.95 6.68
C TYR A 233 12.50 4.48 6.71
N GLU A 234 13.44 4.91 7.53
CA GLU A 234 13.81 6.29 7.83
C GLU A 234 14.35 6.99 6.58
N GLU A 235 15.03 6.25 5.70
CA GLU A 235 15.49 6.73 4.39
C GLU A 235 14.38 6.58 3.34
N ALA A 236 13.70 5.42 3.35
CA ALA A 236 12.69 5.07 2.36
C ALA A 236 11.50 6.03 2.36
N ILE A 237 11.07 6.51 3.53
CA ILE A 237 9.97 7.49 3.66
C ILE A 237 10.25 8.79 2.88
N GLY A 238 11.52 9.10 2.63
CA GLY A 238 11.96 10.22 1.80
C GLY A 238 11.45 10.17 0.35
N ILE A 239 10.98 9.03 -0.15
CA ILE A 239 10.34 8.92 -1.47
C ILE A 239 9.05 9.74 -1.58
N TYR A 240 8.37 10.00 -0.46
CA TYR A 240 7.14 10.81 -0.43
C TYR A 240 7.41 12.30 -0.24
N ARG A 241 8.69 12.72 -0.16
CA ARG A 241 9.05 14.13 -0.16
C ARG A 241 8.84 14.68 -1.58
N PRO A 242 7.94 15.66 -1.78
CA PRO A 242 7.59 16.13 -3.11
C PRO A 242 8.78 16.83 -3.76
N LEU A 243 8.91 16.65 -5.07
CA LEU A 243 9.88 17.34 -5.91
C LEU A 243 9.13 18.24 -6.88
N LYS A 244 9.44 19.54 -6.87
CA LYS A 244 8.83 20.49 -7.80
C LYS A 244 9.46 20.36 -9.21
N PRO A 245 8.69 20.58 -10.29
CA PRO A 245 9.22 20.53 -11.67
C PRO A 245 10.45 21.41 -11.88
N GLU A 246 10.50 22.61 -11.29
CA GLU A 246 11.64 23.53 -11.48
C GLU A 246 12.93 23.03 -10.81
N ASN A 247 12.81 22.15 -9.80
CA ASN A 247 13.93 21.51 -9.15
C ASN A 247 14.32 20.19 -9.83
N PHE A 248 13.39 19.55 -10.53
CA PHE A 248 13.64 18.35 -11.31
C PHE A 248 14.62 18.62 -12.47
N GLU A 249 14.45 19.73 -13.18
CA GLU A 249 15.35 20.13 -14.29
C GLU A 249 16.80 20.41 -13.83
N LYS A 250 17.00 20.71 -12.55
CA LYS A 250 18.31 21.00 -11.96
C LYS A 250 19.04 19.76 -11.47
N GLN A 251 18.41 18.59 -11.50
CA GLN A 251 19.02 17.35 -11.04
C GLN A 251 19.95 16.76 -12.10
N ASP A 252 20.98 16.08 -11.62
CA ASP A 252 21.90 15.37 -12.49
C ASP A 252 21.18 14.32 -13.33
N THR A 253 21.60 14.22 -14.59
CA THR A 253 21.09 13.19 -15.50
C THR A 253 21.64 11.82 -15.10
N LYS A 254 20.77 10.83 -15.10
CA LYS A 254 21.10 9.42 -14.92
C LYS A 254 22.20 9.00 -15.92
N PHE A 255 23.19 8.29 -15.41
CA PHE A 255 24.18 7.63 -16.26
C PHE A 255 23.56 6.38 -16.90
N ILE A 256 23.57 6.33 -18.22
CA ILE A 256 23.24 5.14 -19.00
C ILE A 256 24.51 4.70 -19.70
N THR A 257 24.92 3.45 -19.45
CA THR A 257 26.04 2.87 -20.17
C THR A 257 25.69 2.79 -21.65
N ALA A 258 26.49 3.46 -22.48
CA ALA A 258 26.38 3.39 -23.94
C ALA A 258 27.31 2.32 -24.54
N ASP A 259 28.03 1.58 -23.69
CA ASP A 259 28.98 0.56 -24.08
C ASP A 259 28.27 -0.79 -24.30
N PRO A 260 28.11 -1.28 -25.55
CA PRO A 260 27.45 -2.54 -25.85
C PRO A 260 28.23 -3.77 -25.33
N ASP A 261 29.53 -3.62 -25.03
CA ASP A 261 30.38 -4.69 -24.53
C ASP A 261 30.31 -4.81 -22.99
N ARG A 262 29.77 -3.79 -22.30
CA ARG A 262 29.43 -3.83 -20.87
C ARG A 262 27.98 -4.26 -20.67
N LYS A 263 27.66 -5.51 -21.04
CA LYS A 263 26.42 -6.15 -20.57
C LYS A 263 26.48 -6.27 -19.04
N LEU A 264 25.51 -5.68 -18.35
CA LEU A 264 25.33 -5.91 -16.91
C LEU A 264 24.86 -7.37 -16.75
N PHE A 265 25.73 -8.24 -16.25
CA PHE A 265 25.44 -9.68 -16.10
C PHE A 265 24.55 -10.01 -14.88
N PHE A 266 23.82 -9.03 -14.35
CA PHE A 266 22.96 -9.22 -13.19
C PHE A 266 21.56 -9.69 -13.64
N PRO A 267 20.94 -10.63 -12.92
CA PRO A 267 19.60 -11.08 -13.26
C PRO A 267 18.60 -9.94 -13.07
N VAL A 268 17.92 -9.56 -14.15
CA VAL A 268 16.85 -8.56 -14.13
C VAL A 268 15.58 -9.15 -13.52
N PRO A 269 14.99 -8.51 -12.49
CA PRO A 269 13.71 -8.97 -11.91
C PRO A 269 12.56 -8.85 -12.91
N PHE A 270 11.84 -9.95 -13.13
CA PHE A 270 10.75 -10.02 -14.11
C PHE A 270 9.36 -9.87 -13.51
N TYR A 271 9.15 -10.18 -12.23
CA TYR A 271 7.82 -10.11 -11.62
C TYR A 271 7.20 -8.71 -11.70
N HIS A 272 7.97 -7.67 -11.38
CA HIS A 272 7.56 -6.28 -11.47
C HIS A 272 7.16 -5.88 -12.90
N SER A 273 7.97 -6.27 -13.89
CA SER A 273 7.79 -5.91 -15.30
C SER A 273 6.65 -6.67 -15.96
N GLY A 274 6.43 -7.93 -15.56
CA GLY A 274 5.34 -8.77 -16.04
C GLY A 274 3.95 -8.33 -15.58
N MET A 275 3.87 -7.44 -14.58
CA MET A 275 2.61 -6.92 -14.02
C MET A 275 2.17 -5.57 -14.61
N LEU A 276 2.93 -5.02 -15.57
CA LEU A 276 2.60 -3.79 -16.29
C LEU A 276 1.50 -4.02 -17.34
N ASP A 277 0.30 -4.36 -16.89
CA ASP A 277 -0.86 -4.61 -17.77
C ASP A 277 -1.57 -3.32 -18.24
N GLN A 278 -1.29 -2.19 -17.61
CA GLN A 278 -1.99 -0.93 -17.88
C GLN A 278 -1.36 -0.18 -19.07
N GLU A 279 -2.14 0.06 -20.12
CA GLU A 279 -1.76 1.01 -21.17
C GLU A 279 -1.84 2.44 -20.62
N ASN A 280 -0.68 3.01 -20.28
CA ASN A 280 -0.52 4.38 -19.80
C ASN A 280 0.70 5.03 -20.49
N LEU A 281 0.96 6.31 -20.24
CA LEU A 281 2.06 7.01 -20.91
C LEU A 281 3.42 6.42 -20.54
N PHE A 282 3.56 5.88 -19.33
CA PHE A 282 4.77 5.18 -18.90
C PHE A 282 5.00 3.90 -19.73
N THR A 283 4.03 3.00 -19.84
CA THR A 283 4.17 1.77 -20.64
C THR A 283 4.28 2.06 -22.13
N ALA A 284 3.61 3.10 -22.64
CA ALA A 284 3.77 3.58 -24.01
C ALA A 284 5.19 4.13 -24.28
N ALA A 285 5.77 4.86 -23.33
CA ALA A 285 7.13 5.38 -23.41
C ALA A 285 8.17 4.24 -23.37
N LEU A 286 7.98 3.24 -22.50
CA LEU A 286 8.83 2.05 -22.46
C LEU A 286 8.85 1.32 -23.81
N LYS A 287 7.68 1.15 -24.47
CA LYS A 287 7.58 0.54 -25.81
C LYS A 287 8.34 1.30 -26.90
N LYS A 288 8.67 2.58 -26.70
CA LYS A 288 9.43 3.41 -27.66
C LYS A 288 10.95 3.27 -27.51
N ILE A 289 11.42 2.77 -26.37
CA ILE A 289 12.83 2.52 -26.12
C ILE A 289 13.22 1.24 -26.88
N LYS A 290 14.20 1.33 -27.78
CA LYS A 290 14.60 0.22 -28.67
C LYS A 290 15.85 -0.53 -28.21
N THR A 291 16.55 -0.02 -27.20
CA THR A 291 17.82 -0.58 -26.73
C THR A 291 17.55 -1.49 -25.54
N ASP A 292 17.79 -2.79 -25.71
CA ASP A 292 17.48 -3.81 -24.69
C ASP A 292 18.21 -3.53 -23.37
N ASP A 293 19.49 -3.16 -23.38
CA ASP A 293 20.26 -2.85 -22.16
C ASP A 293 19.67 -1.68 -21.38
N VAL A 294 19.10 -0.69 -22.07
CA VAL A 294 18.45 0.46 -21.45
C VAL A 294 17.14 0.04 -20.79
N ILE A 295 16.39 -0.86 -21.44
CA ILE A 295 15.16 -1.42 -20.88
C ILE A 295 15.49 -2.22 -19.61
N GLU A 296 16.51 -3.07 -19.63
CA GLU A 296 16.93 -3.85 -18.46
C GLU A 296 17.36 -2.97 -17.29
N GLN A 297 18.09 -1.89 -17.56
CA GLN A 297 18.46 -0.90 -16.53
C GLN A 297 17.21 -0.21 -15.94
N ILE A 298 16.22 0.14 -16.77
CA ILE A 298 14.97 0.74 -16.32
C ILE A 298 14.11 -0.27 -15.54
N GLN A 299 14.09 -1.55 -15.94
CA GLN A 299 13.39 -2.61 -15.22
C GLN A 299 13.98 -2.83 -13.83
N THR A 300 15.31 -2.84 -13.73
CA THR A 300 16.02 -2.94 -12.44
C THR A 300 15.72 -1.72 -11.56
N GLU A 301 15.76 -0.52 -12.13
CA GLU A 301 15.39 0.70 -11.41
C GLU A 301 13.93 0.71 -10.95
N PHE A 302 13.02 0.21 -11.79
CA PHE A 302 11.61 0.12 -11.47
C PHE A 302 11.35 -0.87 -10.34
N ALA A 303 12.02 -2.03 -10.36
CA ALA A 303 11.98 -3.00 -9.26
C ALA A 303 12.52 -2.37 -7.96
N GLY A 304 13.68 -1.69 -8.03
CA GLY A 304 14.24 -0.96 -6.88
C GLY A 304 13.30 0.11 -6.33
N LEU A 305 12.60 0.85 -7.19
CA LEU A 305 11.58 1.83 -6.76
C LEU A 305 10.37 1.17 -6.10
N CYS A 306 9.92 0.01 -6.60
CA CYS A 306 8.87 -0.77 -5.94
C CYS A 306 9.32 -1.22 -4.54
N ASN A 307 10.52 -1.78 -4.41
CA ASN A 307 11.10 -2.21 -3.13
C ASN A 307 11.28 -1.06 -2.14
N LEU A 308 11.69 0.11 -2.64
CA LEU A 308 11.77 1.34 -1.84
C LEU A 308 10.40 1.75 -1.28
N ILE A 309 9.35 1.66 -2.10
CA ILE A 309 7.99 1.98 -1.69
C ILE A 309 7.43 0.93 -0.73
N ILE A 310 7.75 -0.36 -0.91
CA ILE A 310 7.40 -1.43 0.04
C ILE A 310 7.98 -1.11 1.42
N SER A 311 9.26 -0.71 1.46
CA SER A 311 9.94 -0.29 2.69
C SER A 311 9.29 0.94 3.31
N ALA A 312 8.98 1.96 2.51
CA ALA A 312 8.34 3.20 2.95
C ALA A 312 6.87 3.03 3.41
N ASP A 313 6.18 2.02 2.88
CA ASP A 313 4.82 1.62 3.27
C ASP A 313 4.81 0.62 4.44
N ARG A 314 5.98 0.05 4.83
CA ARG A 314 6.13 -1.02 5.84
C ARG A 314 5.20 -2.21 5.59
N LYS A 315 5.09 -2.62 4.31
CA LYS A 315 4.29 -3.78 3.92
C LYS A 315 5.19 -5.00 3.77
N ASN A 316 4.73 -6.16 4.24
CA ASN A 316 5.29 -7.44 3.85
C ASN A 316 4.57 -7.88 2.56
N ILE A 317 5.33 -8.26 1.53
CA ILE A 317 4.79 -8.60 0.20
C ILE A 317 5.26 -10.02 -0.10
N ARG A 318 4.35 -10.99 0.02
CA ARG A 318 4.63 -12.40 -0.23
C ARG A 318 4.04 -12.87 -1.55
N GLU A 319 2.92 -12.28 -1.96
CA GLU A 319 2.15 -12.74 -3.12
C GLU A 319 2.26 -11.80 -4.32
N LYS A 320 2.12 -12.37 -5.53
CA LYS A 320 2.00 -11.59 -6.78
C LYS A 320 0.93 -10.50 -6.72
N GLN A 321 -0.21 -10.77 -6.06
CA GLN A 321 -1.32 -9.81 -6.03
C GLN A 321 -1.01 -8.59 -5.17
N GLU A 322 -0.35 -8.79 -4.03
CA GLU A 322 0.13 -7.71 -3.17
C GLU A 322 1.14 -6.84 -3.93
N LEU A 323 2.09 -7.47 -4.62
CA LEU A 323 3.07 -6.77 -5.47
C LEU A 323 2.39 -5.96 -6.58
N LYS A 324 1.33 -6.52 -7.20
CA LYS A 324 0.56 -5.83 -8.25
C LYS A 324 -0.05 -4.52 -7.75
N THR A 325 -0.43 -4.43 -6.48
CA THR A 325 -0.93 -3.15 -5.91
C THR A 325 0.17 -2.09 -5.84
N ILE A 326 1.40 -2.47 -5.48
CA ILE A 326 2.57 -1.59 -5.46
C ILE A 326 2.93 -1.16 -6.88
N VAL A 327 3.03 -2.10 -7.82
CA VAL A 327 3.33 -1.81 -9.23
C VAL A 327 2.32 -0.83 -9.83
N LYS A 328 1.02 -0.99 -9.53
CA LYS A 328 -0.02 -0.04 -9.94
C LYS A 328 0.18 1.34 -9.34
N LYS A 329 0.50 1.43 -8.04
CA LYS A 329 0.82 2.69 -7.36
C LYS A 329 2.00 3.40 -8.01
N VAL A 330 3.13 2.70 -8.18
CA VAL A 330 4.33 3.27 -8.80
C VAL A 330 4.03 3.76 -10.21
N SER A 331 3.41 2.90 -11.03
CA SER A 331 3.06 3.23 -12.42
C SER A 331 2.11 4.42 -12.52
N GLY A 332 1.14 4.51 -11.61
CA GLY A 332 0.18 5.61 -11.53
C GLY A 332 0.85 6.96 -11.27
N TYR A 333 1.68 7.04 -10.24
CA TYR A 333 2.40 8.29 -9.94
C TYR A 333 3.51 8.61 -10.95
N LEU A 334 4.16 7.61 -11.56
CA LEU A 334 5.06 7.84 -12.70
C LEU A 334 4.31 8.45 -13.88
N ASN A 335 3.12 7.93 -14.20
CA ASN A 335 2.28 8.48 -15.26
C ASN A 335 1.88 9.94 -14.97
N ILE A 336 1.41 10.23 -13.75
CA ILE A 336 1.07 11.59 -13.31
C ILE A 336 2.29 12.52 -13.39
N GLY A 337 3.46 12.06 -12.94
CA GLY A 337 4.71 12.82 -13.00
C GLY A 337 5.16 13.13 -14.43
N LEU A 338 5.08 12.15 -15.34
CA LEU A 338 5.40 12.33 -16.75
C LEU A 338 4.44 13.30 -17.46
N GLU A 339 3.15 13.23 -17.17
CA GLU A 339 2.16 14.20 -17.68
C GLU A 339 2.47 15.61 -17.19
N ARG A 340 2.86 15.77 -15.92
CA ARG A 340 3.20 17.07 -15.33
C ARG A 340 4.50 17.67 -15.85
N LEU A 341 5.48 16.83 -16.17
CA LEU A 341 6.76 17.24 -16.74
C LEU A 341 6.70 17.47 -18.25
N SER A 342 5.60 17.08 -18.89
CA SER A 342 5.39 17.35 -20.32
C SER A 342 5.06 18.84 -20.54
N PRO A 343 5.53 19.46 -21.64
CA PRO A 343 5.28 20.88 -21.90
C PRO A 343 3.78 21.21 -22.04
N ASP A 344 3.30 22.24 -21.35
CA ASP A 344 1.88 22.65 -21.25
C ASP A 344 1.15 22.85 -22.59
N ASN A 345 1.89 23.07 -23.69
CA ASN A 345 1.35 23.35 -25.03
C ASN A 345 1.27 22.14 -25.98
N ARG A 346 1.58 20.91 -25.52
CA ARG A 346 1.48 19.71 -26.36
C ARG A 346 0.85 18.55 -25.59
N ALA A 347 0.08 17.73 -26.31
CA ALA A 347 -0.32 16.43 -25.78
C ALA A 347 0.95 15.65 -25.37
N PRO A 348 0.93 14.91 -24.24
CA PRO A 348 2.08 14.13 -23.79
C PRO A 348 2.55 13.19 -24.91
N ASP A 349 3.76 13.41 -25.42
CA ASP A 349 4.36 12.56 -26.45
C ASP A 349 5.15 11.43 -25.78
N ALA A 350 4.86 10.18 -26.15
CA ALA A 350 5.58 9.01 -25.68
C ALA A 350 7.09 9.09 -25.99
N GLY A 351 7.49 9.79 -27.06
CA GLY A 351 8.90 10.06 -27.37
C GLY A 351 9.60 10.93 -26.32
N HIS A 352 8.96 12.01 -25.90
CA HIS A 352 9.50 12.88 -24.84
C HIS A 352 9.53 12.17 -23.48
N CYS A 353 8.47 11.45 -23.12
CA CYS A 353 8.44 10.65 -21.88
C CYS A 353 9.56 9.59 -21.86
N ALA A 354 9.87 8.97 -23.00
CA ALA A 354 10.98 8.02 -23.10
C ALA A 354 12.34 8.70 -22.84
N LEU A 355 12.52 9.96 -23.25
CA LEU A 355 13.72 10.75 -22.93
C LEU A 355 13.79 11.08 -21.43
N LEU A 356 12.68 11.43 -20.79
CA LEU A 356 12.64 11.70 -19.35
C LEU A 356 13.00 10.45 -18.53
N ILE A 357 12.41 9.31 -18.85
CA ILE A 357 12.71 8.01 -18.21
C ILE A 357 14.17 7.61 -18.42
N ARG A 358 14.73 7.94 -19.59
CA ARG A 358 16.12 7.66 -19.92
C ARG A 358 17.08 8.58 -19.12
N ASN A 359 16.75 9.86 -19.01
CA ASN A 359 17.69 10.85 -18.50
C ASN A 359 17.59 11.09 -17.00
N HIS A 360 16.50 10.69 -16.34
CA HIS A 360 16.29 10.96 -14.91
C HIS A 360 15.89 9.70 -14.14
N PRO A 361 16.26 9.62 -12.85
CA PRO A 361 15.79 8.52 -12.02
C PRO A 361 14.26 8.48 -11.89
N LEU A 362 13.68 7.29 -11.98
CA LEU A 362 12.24 7.04 -11.82
C LEU A 362 11.74 7.53 -10.45
N SER A 363 12.58 7.45 -9.42
CA SER A 363 12.25 7.96 -8.08
C SER A 363 11.97 9.48 -8.07
N ASN A 364 12.64 10.26 -8.93
CA ASN A 364 12.41 11.70 -9.04
C ASN A 364 11.11 12.01 -9.79
N ILE A 365 10.83 11.26 -10.86
CA ILE A 365 9.55 11.36 -11.59
C ILE A 365 8.38 11.00 -10.67
N PHE A 366 8.53 9.93 -9.87
CA PHE A 366 7.55 9.53 -8.87
C PHE A 366 7.30 10.64 -7.84
N LYS A 367 8.36 11.28 -7.32
CA LYS A 367 8.24 12.41 -6.36
C LYS A 367 7.49 13.60 -6.95
N VAL A 368 7.64 13.89 -8.24
CA VAL A 368 6.87 14.93 -8.93
C VAL A 368 5.39 14.54 -8.99
N GLY A 369 5.08 13.31 -9.43
CA GLY A 369 3.71 12.84 -9.54
C GLY A 369 2.98 12.75 -8.19
N TYR A 370 3.62 12.16 -7.19
CA TYR A 370 3.09 12.10 -5.82
C TYR A 370 2.90 13.49 -5.20
N GLY A 371 3.78 14.43 -5.54
CA GLY A 371 3.70 15.82 -5.08
C GLY A 371 2.39 16.51 -5.44
N ILE A 372 1.78 16.18 -6.59
CA ILE A 372 0.51 16.78 -7.02
C ILE A 372 -0.65 16.31 -6.12
N ALA A 373 -0.69 15.03 -5.77
CA ALA A 373 -1.68 14.52 -4.81
C ALA A 373 -1.48 15.15 -3.41
N LEU A 374 -0.22 15.39 -3.02
CA LEU A 374 0.11 16.04 -1.77
C LEU A 374 -0.26 17.53 -1.75
N GLU A 375 -0.16 18.23 -2.89
CA GLU A 375 -0.63 19.61 -3.04
C GLU A 375 -2.14 19.72 -2.81
N LEU A 376 -2.94 18.76 -3.30
CA LEU A 376 -4.39 18.70 -3.02
C LEU A 376 -4.66 18.49 -1.53
N LYS A 377 -3.92 17.58 -0.88
CA LYS A 377 -4.01 17.38 0.57
C LYS A 377 -3.72 18.67 1.33
N TRP A 378 -2.59 19.32 1.06
CA TRP A 378 -2.22 20.56 1.75
C TRP A 378 -3.21 21.70 1.49
N ARG A 379 -3.81 21.75 0.30
CA ARG A 379 -4.88 22.70 -0.01
C ARG A 379 -6.11 22.41 0.84
N ALA A 380 -6.50 21.15 0.99
CA ALA A 380 -7.62 20.75 1.83
C ALA A 380 -7.37 21.03 3.32
N GLU A 381 -6.19 20.68 3.86
CA GLU A 381 -5.81 20.93 5.26
C GLU A 381 -5.82 22.45 5.56
N LYS A 382 -5.18 23.26 4.71
CA LYS A 382 -5.15 24.73 4.88
C LYS A 382 -6.53 25.38 4.81
N TRP A 383 -7.41 24.83 3.97
CA TRP A 383 -8.79 25.30 3.91
C TRP A 383 -9.56 24.88 5.16
N GLN A 384 -9.47 23.62 5.59
CA GLN A 384 -10.19 23.11 6.75
C GLN A 384 -9.88 23.92 8.02
N GLU A 385 -8.62 24.28 8.26
CA GLU A 385 -8.22 25.11 9.41
C GLU A 385 -8.93 26.48 9.46
N LYS A 386 -9.38 26.99 8.30
CA LYS A 386 -9.97 28.33 8.16
C LYS A 386 -11.44 28.31 7.78
N SER A 387 -11.99 27.13 7.48
CA SER A 387 -13.30 26.94 6.91
C SER A 387 -14.40 27.43 7.86
N TRP A 388 -15.53 27.79 7.29
CA TRP A 388 -16.71 28.15 8.07
C TRP A 388 -17.24 26.92 8.81
N PHE A 389 -17.34 25.75 8.15
CA PHE A 389 -17.93 24.56 8.76
C PHE A 389 -17.16 24.09 10.01
N GLU A 390 -15.83 24.15 9.99
CA GLU A 390 -14.98 23.76 11.12
C GLU A 390 -15.16 24.75 12.29
N LYS A 391 -15.24 26.05 11.99
CA LYS A 391 -15.53 27.10 13.01
C LYS A 391 -16.89 26.93 13.68
N GLN A 392 -17.86 26.37 12.98
CA GLN A 392 -19.17 26.03 13.53
C GLN A 392 -19.19 24.70 14.28
N GLY A 393 -18.06 23.97 14.35
CA GLY A 393 -17.97 22.67 15.02
C GLY A 393 -18.70 21.55 14.28
N LEU A 394 -18.91 21.67 12.97
CA LEU A 394 -19.57 20.65 12.16
C LEU A 394 -18.59 19.53 11.80
N LEU A 395 -19.09 18.29 11.78
CA LEU A 395 -18.32 17.13 11.33
C LEU A 395 -18.21 17.10 9.80
N LEU A 396 -17.20 16.38 9.27
CA LEU A 396 -17.03 16.19 7.81
C LEU A 396 -18.27 15.57 7.13
N SER A 397 -19.09 14.83 7.87
CA SER A 397 -20.36 14.26 7.37
C SER A 397 -21.37 15.32 6.94
N PHE A 398 -21.20 16.57 7.36
CA PHE A 398 -21.98 17.72 6.87
C PHE A 398 -21.89 17.83 5.34
N TRP A 399 -20.76 17.53 4.73
CA TRP A 399 -20.58 17.63 3.29
C TRP A 399 -21.29 16.51 2.51
N GLY A 400 -21.98 15.58 3.18
CA GLY A 400 -22.64 14.45 2.54
C GLY A 400 -21.64 13.40 2.02
N GLU A 401 -22.14 12.24 1.62
CA GLU A 401 -21.30 11.05 1.40
C GLU A 401 -20.21 11.24 0.33
N GLN A 402 -20.54 11.86 -0.81
CA GLN A 402 -19.59 12.03 -1.92
C GLN A 402 -18.44 12.97 -1.56
N TRP A 403 -18.74 14.15 -1.03
CA TRP A 403 -17.73 15.13 -0.65
C TRP A 403 -16.96 14.69 0.61
N LEU A 404 -17.64 14.02 1.56
CA LEU A 404 -16.99 13.35 2.70
C LEU A 404 -15.97 12.32 2.21
N GLY A 405 -16.32 11.51 1.21
CA GLY A 405 -15.41 10.54 0.62
C GLY A 405 -14.14 11.20 0.07
N VAL A 406 -14.30 12.27 -0.71
CA VAL A 406 -13.15 13.01 -1.27
C VAL A 406 -12.28 13.65 -0.17
N LEU A 407 -12.89 14.35 0.80
CA LEU A 407 -12.16 14.95 1.91
C LEU A 407 -11.48 13.89 2.79
N GLY A 408 -12.18 12.80 3.08
CA GLY A 408 -11.66 11.67 3.85
C GLY A 408 -10.42 11.06 3.19
N GLY A 409 -10.43 10.92 1.85
CA GLY A 409 -9.26 10.47 1.09
C GLY A 409 -8.08 11.45 1.10
N LEU A 410 -8.33 12.76 1.13
CA LEU A 410 -7.27 13.78 1.16
C LEU A 410 -6.66 13.99 2.56
N LEU A 411 -7.46 13.92 3.62
CA LEU A 411 -7.07 14.28 4.99
C LEU A 411 -6.37 13.15 5.77
N ILE A 412 -6.33 11.92 5.23
CA ILE A 412 -5.54 10.82 5.80
C ILE A 412 -4.02 11.04 5.60
N LYS A 413 -3.19 10.25 6.31
CA LYS A 413 -1.73 10.43 6.33
C LYS A 413 -1.10 10.48 4.92
N LYS A 414 -1.49 9.55 4.04
CA LYS A 414 -1.11 9.51 2.62
C LYS A 414 -2.39 9.67 1.79
N PRO A 415 -2.53 10.71 0.95
CA PRO A 415 -3.79 10.97 0.27
C PRO A 415 -4.14 9.84 -0.70
N LEU A 416 -5.42 9.47 -0.72
CA LEU A 416 -5.99 8.46 -1.61
C LEU A 416 -7.13 9.07 -2.45
N PHE A 417 -7.32 8.51 -3.63
CA PHE A 417 -8.43 8.84 -4.51
C PHE A 417 -9.70 8.14 -4.04
N PHE A 418 -10.79 8.90 -3.95
CA PHE A 418 -12.13 8.39 -3.66
C PHE A 418 -12.73 7.79 -4.94
N ASP A 419 -12.75 6.45 -5.01
CA ASP A 419 -13.19 5.71 -6.21
C ASP A 419 -14.68 5.38 -6.19
N ASN A 420 -15.28 5.42 -5.00
CA ASN A 420 -16.71 5.15 -4.78
C ASN A 420 -17.18 3.83 -5.43
N TYR A 421 -16.39 2.76 -5.26
CA TYR A 421 -16.67 1.42 -5.80
C TYR A 421 -16.74 1.32 -7.32
N THR A 422 -16.28 2.32 -8.08
CA THR A 422 -16.19 2.23 -9.56
C THR A 422 -15.32 1.06 -10.00
N THR A 423 -14.26 0.78 -9.24
CA THR A 423 -13.34 -0.35 -9.41
C THR A 423 -13.50 -1.41 -8.31
N GLY A 424 -14.59 -1.35 -7.54
CA GLY A 424 -14.90 -2.29 -6.45
C GLY A 424 -14.30 -1.94 -5.09
N VAL A 425 -13.56 -0.83 -4.96
CA VAL A 425 -13.01 -0.35 -3.68
C VAL A 425 -13.46 1.08 -3.36
N LEU A 426 -13.49 1.45 -2.08
CA LEU A 426 -13.85 2.80 -1.66
C LEU A 426 -12.73 3.81 -1.95
N TYR A 427 -11.50 3.45 -1.60
CA TYR A 427 -10.29 4.26 -1.78
C TYR A 427 -9.22 3.48 -2.53
N ARG A 428 -8.49 4.18 -3.40
CA ARG A 428 -7.31 3.65 -4.10
C ARG A 428 -6.24 4.71 -4.29
N GLU A 429 -5.06 4.31 -4.74
CA GLU A 429 -4.00 5.24 -5.15
C GLU A 429 -4.42 6.03 -6.41
N PHE A 430 -3.89 7.24 -6.56
CA PHE A 430 -4.08 8.03 -7.78
C PHE A 430 -3.32 7.36 -8.94
N ILE A 431 -4.00 7.11 -10.06
CA ILE A 431 -3.41 6.43 -11.22
C ILE A 431 -3.26 7.34 -12.45
N SER A 432 -3.95 8.48 -12.48
CA SER A 432 -3.98 9.36 -13.64
C SER A 432 -4.17 10.82 -13.29
N MET A 433 -3.81 11.72 -14.21
CA MET A 433 -4.09 13.15 -14.06
C MET A 433 -5.59 13.46 -14.07
N LYS A 434 -6.43 12.55 -14.61
CA LYS A 434 -7.89 12.67 -14.54
C LYS A 434 -8.39 12.52 -13.09
N ASP A 435 -7.82 11.60 -12.32
CA ASP A 435 -8.15 11.42 -10.90
C ASP A 435 -7.84 12.69 -10.09
N ILE A 436 -6.66 13.28 -10.36
CA ILE A 436 -6.22 14.54 -9.74
C ILE A 436 -7.21 15.66 -10.06
N ARG A 437 -7.53 15.88 -11.34
CA ARG A 437 -8.47 16.93 -11.76
C ARG A 437 -9.87 16.71 -11.21
N ALA A 438 -10.36 15.47 -11.17
CA ALA A 438 -11.66 15.15 -10.60
C ALA A 438 -11.71 15.50 -9.10
N THR A 439 -10.66 15.13 -8.37
CA THR A 439 -10.51 15.44 -6.94
C THR A 439 -10.38 16.95 -6.70
N GLU A 440 -9.60 17.64 -7.52
CA GLU A 440 -9.41 19.09 -7.46
C GLU A 440 -10.72 19.86 -7.72
N ASN A 441 -11.51 19.41 -8.69
CA ASN A 441 -12.81 20.00 -8.99
C ASN A 441 -13.75 19.89 -7.79
N VAL A 442 -13.90 18.69 -7.22
CA VAL A 442 -14.75 18.47 -6.04
C VAL A 442 -14.25 19.28 -4.84
N LEU A 443 -12.94 19.30 -4.58
CA LEU A 443 -12.38 20.12 -3.51
C LEU A 443 -12.66 21.62 -3.72
N SER A 444 -12.57 22.10 -4.97
CA SER A 444 -12.89 23.49 -5.30
C SER A 444 -14.37 23.80 -5.09
N GLU A 445 -15.27 22.88 -5.45
CA GLU A 445 -16.71 23.01 -5.20
C GLU A 445 -17.02 23.12 -3.70
N ILE A 446 -16.42 22.24 -2.88
CA ILE A 446 -16.57 22.26 -1.42
C ILE A 446 -16.11 23.60 -0.84
N ILE A 447 -14.91 24.07 -1.24
CA ILE A 447 -14.35 25.34 -0.77
C ILE A 447 -15.28 26.50 -1.13
N LEU A 448 -15.79 26.53 -2.36
CA LEU A 448 -16.71 27.58 -2.80
C LEU A 448 -18.03 27.58 -2.03
N PHE A 449 -18.58 26.42 -1.70
CA PHE A 449 -19.79 26.32 -0.87
C PHE A 449 -19.55 26.77 0.57
N ASP A 450 -18.40 26.40 1.15
CA ASP A 450 -18.00 26.86 2.48
C ASP A 450 -17.82 28.39 2.53
N ASP A 451 -17.18 28.95 1.50
CA ASP A 451 -17.06 30.40 1.34
C ASP A 451 -18.44 31.07 1.23
N LEU A 452 -19.40 30.50 0.48
CA LEU A 452 -20.78 31.01 0.45
C LEU A 452 -21.43 30.99 1.82
N PHE A 453 -21.35 29.88 2.56
CA PHE A 453 -21.94 29.78 3.90
C PHE A 453 -21.30 30.76 4.88
N SER A 454 -20.01 31.05 4.73
CA SER A 454 -19.31 32.06 5.53
C SER A 454 -19.91 33.47 5.39
N LEU A 455 -20.47 33.79 4.23
CA LEU A 455 -21.07 35.10 3.94
C LEU A 455 -22.52 35.22 4.41
N MET A 456 -23.24 34.10 4.55
CA MET A 456 -24.67 34.12 4.88
C MET A 456 -24.95 34.52 6.34
N ALA A 457 -23.94 34.57 7.22
CA ALA A 457 -24.07 34.93 8.64
C ALA A 457 -25.14 34.11 9.42
N ILE A 458 -25.37 32.85 9.03
CA ILE A 458 -26.32 31.93 9.67
C ILE A 458 -25.57 30.96 10.58
N ASN A 459 -26.06 30.77 11.80
CA ASN A 459 -25.53 29.79 12.74
C ASN A 459 -26.26 28.44 12.54
N PRO A 460 -25.56 27.33 12.26
CA PRO A 460 -26.15 26.01 12.24
C PRO A 460 -26.46 25.57 13.68
N GLU A 461 -27.60 26.00 14.23
CA GLU A 461 -28.08 25.45 15.50
C GLU A 461 -28.30 23.93 15.38
N PRO A 462 -28.06 23.15 16.45
CA PRO A 462 -28.18 21.71 16.39
C PRO A 462 -29.61 21.30 16.04
N VAL A 463 -29.78 20.67 14.87
CA VAL A 463 -31.07 20.12 14.44
C VAL A 463 -31.34 18.88 15.27
N ILE A 464 -32.31 18.97 16.17
CA ILE A 464 -32.79 17.83 16.96
C ILE A 464 -33.41 16.82 15.98
N ASP A 465 -33.01 15.53 16.09
CA ASP A 465 -33.63 14.37 15.41
C ASP A 465 -33.21 14.10 13.94
N ARG A 466 -32.21 14.81 13.38
CA ARG A 466 -31.64 14.51 12.03
C ARG A 466 -30.17 14.87 11.88
N PHE A 467 -29.51 14.18 10.93
CA PHE A 467 -28.19 14.58 10.43
C PHE A 467 -28.30 15.81 9.52
N LEU A 468 -27.56 16.85 9.86
CA LEU A 468 -27.44 18.06 9.04
C LEU A 468 -26.44 17.80 7.91
N THR A 469 -26.83 18.11 6.68
CA THR A 469 -25.95 18.08 5.50
C THR A 469 -26.01 19.43 4.78
N TYR A 470 -25.00 19.77 3.99
CA TYR A 470 -24.98 21.04 3.24
C TYR A 470 -26.19 21.17 2.32
N LYS A 471 -26.67 20.05 1.75
CA LYS A 471 -27.85 19.98 0.88
C LYS A 471 -29.11 20.33 1.65
N ASN A 472 -29.36 19.65 2.78
CA ASN A 472 -30.56 19.93 3.55
C ASN A 472 -30.52 21.27 4.29
N PHE A 473 -29.32 21.76 4.61
CA PHE A 473 -29.08 23.08 5.15
C PHE A 473 -29.50 24.16 4.15
N ILE A 474 -28.90 24.18 2.95
CA ILE A 474 -29.14 25.24 1.96
C ILE A 474 -30.56 25.21 1.40
N LEU A 475 -31.11 24.02 1.13
CA LEU A 475 -32.45 23.87 0.58
C LEU A 475 -33.54 24.24 1.59
N THR A 476 -33.35 23.93 2.88
CA THR A 476 -34.31 24.34 3.91
C THR A 476 -34.30 25.85 4.12
N LEU A 477 -33.12 26.48 4.13
CA LEU A 477 -33.02 27.94 4.27
C LEU A 477 -33.71 28.67 3.12
N TRP A 478 -33.47 28.24 1.89
CA TRP A 478 -34.16 28.79 0.73
C TRP A 478 -35.67 28.54 0.78
N ALA A 479 -36.10 27.32 1.11
CA ALA A 479 -37.52 26.99 1.21
C ALA A 479 -38.26 27.89 2.21
N ARG A 480 -37.61 28.24 3.33
CA ARG A 480 -38.17 29.13 4.33
C ARG A 480 -38.30 30.56 3.80
N ASP A 481 -37.27 31.07 3.14
CA ASP A 481 -37.28 32.40 2.53
C ASP A 481 -38.38 32.52 1.45
N TYR A 482 -38.47 31.53 0.55
CA TYR A 482 -39.51 31.48 -0.49
C TYR A 482 -40.93 31.47 0.09
N LEU A 483 -41.14 30.82 1.24
CA LEU A 483 -42.43 30.78 1.94
C LEU A 483 -42.68 31.99 2.85
N GLY A 484 -41.74 32.96 2.94
CA GLY A 484 -41.83 34.13 3.81
C GLY A 484 -41.69 33.82 5.30
N LEU A 485 -41.02 32.71 5.65
CA LEU A 485 -40.76 32.27 7.03
C LEU A 485 -39.46 32.89 7.57
N SER A 486 -39.15 32.69 8.86
CA SER A 486 -37.90 33.21 9.44
C SER A 486 -36.66 32.58 8.78
N GLY A 487 -35.62 33.37 8.53
CA GLY A 487 -34.33 32.91 7.99
C GLY A 487 -33.46 32.09 8.96
N LYS A 488 -34.03 31.58 10.07
CA LYS A 488 -33.36 30.66 10.99
C LYS A 488 -33.50 29.22 10.50
N ILE A 489 -32.53 28.37 10.85
CA ILE A 489 -32.61 26.95 10.52
C ILE A 489 -33.58 26.21 11.44
N GLU A 490 -34.83 26.12 11.02
CA GLU A 490 -35.86 25.34 11.71
C GLU A 490 -36.53 24.36 10.72
N PRO A 491 -36.79 23.11 11.13
CA PRO A 491 -37.46 22.16 10.25
C PRO A 491 -38.86 22.66 9.86
N LEU A 492 -39.18 22.53 8.57
CA LEU A 492 -40.49 22.88 7.99
C LEU A 492 -41.59 21.98 8.54
N HIS A 493 -42.80 22.50 8.69
CA HIS A 493 -43.99 21.69 8.85
C HIS A 493 -44.31 20.97 7.53
N LEU A 494 -44.91 19.77 7.62
CA LEU A 494 -45.24 18.98 6.43
C LEU A 494 -46.16 19.75 5.46
N ASP A 495 -47.08 20.56 5.98
CA ASP A 495 -47.98 21.38 5.16
C ASP A 495 -47.25 22.53 4.46
N GLU A 496 -46.22 23.11 5.09
CA GLU A 496 -45.35 24.13 4.49
C GLU A 496 -44.52 23.52 3.35
N PHE A 497 -43.94 22.35 3.59
CA PHE A 497 -43.21 21.61 2.56
C PHE A 497 -44.11 21.24 1.37
N LYS A 498 -45.35 20.81 1.60
CA LYS A 498 -46.31 20.49 0.52
C LYS A 498 -46.63 21.71 -0.35
N ARG A 499 -46.76 22.90 0.23
CA ARG A 499 -46.98 24.14 -0.53
C ARG A 499 -45.80 24.44 -1.46
N LEU A 500 -44.59 24.38 -0.93
CA LEU A 500 -43.37 24.51 -1.74
C LEU A 500 -43.32 23.44 -2.83
N PHE A 501 -43.67 22.20 -2.48
CA PHE A 501 -43.66 21.07 -3.41
C PHE A 501 -44.58 21.26 -4.60
N ASP A 502 -45.82 21.70 -4.36
CA ASP A 502 -46.78 21.93 -5.45
C ASP A 502 -46.32 23.06 -6.39
N ASP A 503 -45.50 24.00 -5.90
CA ASP A 503 -44.92 25.10 -6.69
C ASP A 503 -43.71 24.68 -7.53
N PHE A 504 -42.95 23.64 -7.15
CA PHE A 504 -41.72 23.21 -7.83
C PHE A 504 -41.89 22.85 -9.31
N TRP A 505 -43.01 22.23 -9.70
CA TRP A 505 -43.04 21.35 -10.87
C TRP A 505 -43.59 21.96 -12.17
N ALA A 506 -42.82 21.87 -13.25
CA ALA A 506 -43.22 22.21 -14.61
C ALA A 506 -43.95 21.02 -15.26
N GLY A 507 -45.28 21.08 -15.32
CA GLY A 507 -46.12 20.12 -16.04
C GLY A 507 -46.88 19.13 -15.16
N LYS A 508 -47.86 18.43 -15.76
CA LYS A 508 -48.78 17.50 -15.06
C LYS A 508 -48.43 16.02 -15.24
N LYS A 509 -47.31 15.68 -15.90
CA LYS A 509 -46.89 14.30 -16.16
C LYS A 509 -45.56 14.02 -15.46
N LYS A 510 -45.49 12.83 -14.83
CA LYS A 510 -44.29 12.31 -14.17
C LYS A 510 -43.25 11.80 -15.20
N PRO A 511 -41.94 11.85 -14.90
CA PRO A 511 -41.35 12.50 -13.73
C PRO A 511 -41.45 14.03 -13.84
N TYR A 512 -41.79 14.68 -12.74
CA TYR A 512 -41.89 16.13 -12.69
C TYR A 512 -40.49 16.77 -12.80
N LYS A 513 -40.39 17.88 -13.55
CA LYS A 513 -39.17 18.68 -13.66
C LYS A 513 -39.33 20.01 -12.95
N ILE A 514 -38.26 20.57 -12.39
CA ILE A 514 -38.31 21.85 -11.68
C ILE A 514 -38.54 23.00 -12.67
N LYS A 515 -39.45 23.91 -12.33
CA LYS A 515 -39.72 25.14 -13.11
C LYS A 515 -38.48 26.02 -13.14
N LEU A 516 -38.17 26.58 -14.32
CA LEU A 516 -37.08 27.55 -14.47
C LEU A 516 -37.19 28.74 -13.49
N PRO A 517 -38.38 29.35 -13.26
CA PRO A 517 -38.56 30.37 -12.22
C PRO A 517 -38.12 29.97 -10.80
N MET A 518 -38.21 28.68 -10.44
CA MET A 518 -37.77 28.22 -9.11
C MET A 518 -36.24 28.19 -9.02
N LYS A 519 -35.56 27.79 -10.10
CA LYS A 519 -34.09 27.85 -10.17
C LYS A 519 -33.60 29.30 -10.15
N GLU A 520 -34.28 30.20 -10.86
CA GLU A 520 -33.98 31.65 -10.86
C GLU A 520 -34.24 32.28 -9.47
N SER A 521 -35.31 31.89 -8.78
CA SER A 521 -35.58 32.33 -7.40
C SER A 521 -34.47 31.89 -6.44
N PHE A 522 -34.03 30.64 -6.51
CA PHE A 522 -32.92 30.15 -5.70
C PHE A 522 -31.61 30.92 -5.95
N LEU A 523 -31.28 31.18 -7.21
CA LEU A 523 -30.09 31.97 -7.57
C LEU A 523 -30.19 33.41 -7.09
N SER A 524 -31.36 34.04 -7.21
CA SER A 524 -31.58 35.41 -6.75
C SER A 524 -31.49 35.51 -5.22
N TRP A 525 -32.04 34.53 -4.51
CA TRP A 525 -31.90 34.41 -3.06
C TRP A 525 -30.44 34.28 -2.61
N LEU A 526 -29.64 33.42 -3.27
CA LEU A 526 -28.21 33.32 -2.96
C LEU A 526 -27.45 34.62 -3.24
N SER A 527 -27.78 35.28 -4.34
CA SER A 527 -27.19 36.57 -4.74
C SER A 527 -27.45 37.66 -3.69
N GLU A 528 -28.68 37.74 -3.19
CA GLU A 528 -29.06 38.70 -2.13
C GLU A 528 -28.32 38.45 -0.81
N LEU A 529 -28.15 37.19 -0.40
CA LEU A 529 -27.48 36.84 0.86
C LEU A 529 -25.96 36.93 0.81
N THR A 530 -25.35 36.68 -0.35
CA THR A 530 -23.89 36.61 -0.48
C THR A 530 -23.26 37.84 -1.12
N GLY A 531 -24.08 38.69 -1.75
CA GLY A 531 -23.61 39.88 -2.48
C GLY A 531 -22.93 39.58 -3.83
N PHE A 532 -22.90 38.31 -4.26
CA PHE A 532 -22.41 37.92 -5.58
C PHE A 532 -23.49 38.12 -6.64
N THR A 533 -23.08 38.40 -7.88
CA THR A 533 -24.05 38.47 -8.99
C THR A 533 -24.55 37.07 -9.35
N ASN A 534 -25.78 36.98 -9.89
CA ASN A 534 -26.31 35.71 -10.41
C ASN A 534 -25.35 35.08 -11.44
N TYR A 535 -24.68 35.90 -12.26
CA TYR A 535 -23.70 35.44 -13.23
C TYR A 535 -22.48 34.79 -12.58
N ASP A 536 -21.93 35.39 -11.51
CA ASP A 536 -20.77 34.84 -10.80
C ASP A 536 -21.09 33.50 -10.12
N ILE A 537 -22.28 33.39 -9.52
CA ILE A 537 -22.76 32.16 -8.89
C ILE A 537 -22.97 31.08 -9.96
N SER A 538 -23.67 31.38 -11.06
CA SER A 538 -23.89 30.42 -12.14
C SER A 538 -22.57 29.97 -12.80
N ARG A 539 -21.61 30.89 -12.97
CA ARG A 539 -20.30 30.56 -13.56
C ARG A 539 -19.48 29.63 -12.66
N LYS A 540 -19.51 29.84 -11.34
CA LYS A 540 -18.67 29.08 -10.39
C LYS A 540 -19.34 27.80 -9.88
N LEU A 541 -20.65 27.82 -9.66
CA LEU A 541 -21.39 26.76 -8.98
C LEU A 541 -22.59 26.22 -9.78
N GLY A 542 -22.82 26.72 -11.00
CA GLY A 542 -23.98 26.33 -11.80
C GLY A 542 -24.11 24.82 -11.98
N HIS A 543 -23.00 24.12 -12.23
CA HIS A 543 -23.00 22.66 -12.35
C HIS A 543 -23.44 21.96 -11.05
N VAL A 544 -22.93 22.40 -9.89
CA VAL A 544 -23.29 21.82 -8.58
C VAL A 544 -24.75 22.08 -8.24
N LEU A 545 -25.23 23.30 -8.51
CA LEU A 545 -26.63 23.67 -8.29
C LEU A 545 -27.56 22.88 -9.20
N GLU A 546 -27.19 22.68 -10.47
CA GLU A 546 -27.95 21.81 -11.38
C GLU A 546 -27.97 20.36 -10.91
N ASN A 547 -26.86 19.83 -10.37
CA ASN A 547 -26.85 18.49 -9.77
C ASN A 547 -27.75 18.42 -8.53
N LEU A 548 -27.74 19.43 -7.67
CA LEU A 548 -28.63 19.52 -6.50
C LEU A 548 -30.11 19.53 -6.92
N PHE A 549 -30.46 20.30 -7.96
CA PHE A 549 -31.81 20.28 -8.53
C PHE A 549 -32.16 18.93 -9.19
N GLY A 550 -31.21 18.30 -9.88
CA GLY A 550 -31.37 16.97 -10.44
C GLY A 550 -31.63 15.91 -9.36
N GLU A 551 -31.01 16.00 -8.19
CA GLU A 551 -31.30 15.13 -7.06
C GLU A 551 -32.72 15.33 -6.52
N ILE A 552 -33.20 16.57 -6.43
CA ILE A 552 -34.60 16.87 -6.06
C ILE A 552 -35.57 16.25 -7.09
N GLU A 553 -35.27 16.39 -8.38
CA GLU A 553 -36.06 15.78 -9.47
C GLU A 553 -36.07 14.24 -9.37
N ASN A 554 -34.92 13.63 -9.06
CA ASN A 554 -34.81 12.18 -8.93
C ASN A 554 -35.51 11.63 -7.67
N GLU A 555 -35.36 12.28 -6.52
CA GLU A 555 -35.96 11.79 -5.25
C GLU A 555 -37.47 12.06 -5.18
N TYR A 556 -37.93 13.22 -5.67
CA TYR A 556 -39.32 13.65 -5.46
C TYR A 556 -40.15 13.77 -6.73
N GLY A 557 -39.55 13.73 -7.93
CA GLY A 557 -40.25 13.91 -9.20
C GLY A 557 -41.26 12.79 -9.53
N GLU A 558 -41.17 11.63 -8.89
CA GLU A 558 -42.13 10.53 -9.04
C GLU A 558 -43.19 10.47 -7.93
N VAL A 559 -43.02 11.24 -6.85
CA VAL A 559 -43.86 11.18 -5.65
C VAL A 559 -45.03 12.16 -5.78
N SER A 560 -46.22 11.76 -5.33
CA SER A 560 -47.39 12.65 -5.29
C SER A 560 -47.46 13.36 -3.94
N SER A 561 -47.98 14.60 -3.89
CA SER A 561 -48.06 15.39 -2.63
C SER A 561 -48.89 14.76 -1.51
N LYS A 562 -49.70 13.74 -1.82
CA LYS A 562 -50.51 12.96 -0.87
C LYS A 562 -49.72 11.83 -0.19
N ASP A 563 -48.60 11.41 -0.77
CA ASP A 563 -47.85 10.21 -0.36
C ASP A 563 -46.61 10.55 0.50
N PHE A 564 -46.43 11.83 0.87
CA PHE A 564 -45.28 12.26 1.68
C PHE A 564 -45.34 11.75 3.12
N ASP A 565 -44.34 10.96 3.49
CA ASP A 565 -43.98 10.70 4.88
C ASP A 565 -42.70 11.50 5.22
N PRO A 566 -42.71 12.34 6.27
CA PRO A 566 -41.54 13.07 6.73
C PRO A 566 -40.28 12.21 6.89
N ARG A 567 -40.40 10.91 7.17
CA ARG A 567 -39.27 9.99 7.34
C ARG A 567 -38.41 9.81 6.09
N TYR A 568 -38.99 9.97 4.89
CA TYR A 568 -38.31 9.76 3.61
C TYR A 568 -37.91 11.06 2.90
N ILE A 569 -38.18 12.23 3.48
CA ILE A 569 -37.72 13.51 2.93
C ILE A 569 -36.33 13.79 3.47
N ASN A 570 -35.26 13.61 2.71
CA ASN A 570 -33.88 13.73 3.20
C ASN A 570 -33.19 15.04 2.79
N LEU A 571 -33.58 15.63 1.64
CA LEU A 571 -33.01 16.86 1.10
C LEU A 571 -33.56 18.13 1.77
N PHE A 572 -34.61 18.02 2.59
CA PHE A 572 -35.17 19.13 3.37
C PHE A 572 -35.37 18.70 4.82
N LEU A 573 -35.19 19.63 5.76
CA LEU A 573 -35.50 19.40 7.16
C LEU A 573 -37.00 19.57 7.37
N VAL A 574 -37.70 18.47 7.65
CA VAL A 574 -39.15 18.46 7.92
C VAL A 574 -39.42 17.87 9.31
N LYS A 575 -40.25 18.55 10.12
CA LYS A 575 -40.64 18.13 11.47
C LYS A 575 -41.27 16.73 11.43
N ARG A 576 -40.71 15.80 12.20
CA ARG A 576 -41.31 14.49 12.44
C ARG A 576 -42.33 14.60 13.57
N LYS A 577 -43.44 13.85 13.47
CA LYS A 577 -44.29 13.62 14.63
C LYS A 577 -43.49 12.74 15.59
N ILE A 578 -43.16 13.25 16.77
CA ILE A 578 -42.59 12.45 17.85
C ILE A 578 -43.66 11.44 18.24
N THR A 579 -43.54 10.20 17.77
CA THR A 579 -44.28 9.09 18.36
C THR A 579 -43.69 8.92 19.75
N LYS A 580 -44.34 9.46 20.78
CA LYS A 580 -44.07 9.07 22.16
C LYS A 580 -44.15 7.53 22.18
N LEU A 581 -43.03 6.87 22.41
CA LEU A 581 -43.03 5.49 22.88
C LEU A 581 -43.96 5.47 24.09
N LYS A 582 -45.10 4.79 23.95
CA LYS A 582 -45.92 4.44 25.11
C LYS A 582 -45.04 3.50 25.94
N ASN A 583 -44.79 3.92 27.18
CA ASN A 583 -44.16 3.12 28.23
C ASN A 583 -44.73 1.71 28.29
#